data_AF-A0A4R8WFG0-F1
#
_entry.id   AF-A0A4R8WFG0-F1
#
_cell.length_a   1.000
_cell.length_b   1.000
_cell.length_c   1.000
_cell.angle_alpha   90.00
_cell.angle_beta   90.00
_cell.angle_gamma   90.00
#
_symmetry.space_group_name_H-M   'P 1'
#
loop_
_entity.id
_entity.type
_entity.pdbx_description
1 polymer ?
#
loop_
_entity_poly.entity_id
_entity_poly.type
_entity_poly.pdbx_seq_one_letter_code
_entity_poly.pdbx_strand_id
1 'polypeptide(L)'
;MIFFSRWLQAPLYIGLIVAQVIYVVVFMVELGHLGEEVLHGFTHPGPDGIVIEEAKIMLGVLGLIDVVMIANLLIMVIIGGYETFVSKIRIDGHPDQPEWLSHVNANVLKVKLAMAIVGISSIHLLKTFIEVGDLAARGSTSTEGQESITGDVYTWDGVLWQVVIHMVFIVSAIALAWIDRISQAAGHAVTPAASVAPLEPQPLVSVLPVPRPTGTAAIEAGAVGHLLQLGRLRDAGVVSAAEFELKKTELLARI
;
A
#
# COMPACT_ATOMS: atom_id res chain seq x y z
N MET A 1 -3.56 28.40 -21.06
CA MET A 1 -4.76 27.76 -20.48
C MET A 1 -4.46 26.56 -19.58
N ILE A 2 -3.46 25.70 -19.86
CA ILE A 2 -3.12 24.52 -19.02
C ILE A 2 -2.68 24.87 -17.58
N PHE A 3 -2.04 26.02 -17.34
CA PHE A 3 -1.64 26.45 -15.99
C PHE A 3 -2.81 26.80 -15.06
N PHE A 4 -3.95 27.24 -15.60
CA PHE A 4 -5.13 27.59 -14.80
C PHE A 4 -5.84 26.34 -14.25
N SER A 5 -5.75 25.21 -14.96
CA SER A 5 -6.31 23.92 -14.54
C SER A 5 -5.70 23.41 -13.22
N ARG A 6 -4.43 23.73 -12.92
CA ARG A 6 -3.79 23.35 -11.64
C ARG A 6 -4.32 24.17 -10.47
N TRP A 7 -4.74 25.41 -10.73
CA TRP A 7 -5.29 26.31 -9.71
C TRP A 7 -6.71 25.91 -9.28
N LEU A 8 -7.48 25.27 -10.18
CA LEU A 8 -8.80 24.69 -9.85
C LEU A 8 -8.70 23.52 -8.86
N GLN A 9 -7.55 22.83 -8.83
CA GLN A 9 -7.36 21.65 -8.01
C GLN A 9 -6.88 21.97 -6.59
N ALA A 10 -6.19 23.10 -6.40
CA ALA A 10 -5.76 23.59 -5.09
C ALA A 10 -6.91 23.73 -4.07
N PRO A 11 -8.06 24.39 -4.39
CA PRO A 11 -9.17 24.49 -3.45
C PRO A 11 -9.83 23.14 -3.16
N LEU A 12 -9.84 22.20 -4.11
CA LEU A 12 -10.34 20.85 -3.87
C LEU A 12 -9.50 20.12 -2.80
N TYR A 13 -8.16 20.15 -2.90
CA TYR A 13 -7.31 19.54 -1.88
C TYR A 13 -7.45 20.21 -0.52
N ILE A 14 -7.58 21.54 -0.47
CA ILE A 14 -7.88 22.25 0.77
C ILE A 14 -9.21 21.73 1.36
N GLY A 15 -10.23 21.55 0.52
CA GLY A 15 -11.50 20.94 0.93
C GLY A 15 -11.35 19.52 1.49
N LEU A 16 -10.57 18.66 0.85
CA LEU A 16 -10.28 17.30 1.33
C LEU A 16 -9.50 17.30 2.66
N ILE A 17 -8.54 18.22 2.85
CA ILE A 17 -7.81 18.36 4.12
C ILE A 17 -8.76 18.83 5.24
N VAL A 18 -9.62 19.80 4.96
CA VAL A 18 -10.63 20.26 5.92
C VAL A 18 -11.60 19.13 6.27
N ALA A 19 -12.06 18.36 5.28
CA ALA A 19 -12.87 17.17 5.51
C ALA A 19 -12.16 16.15 6.40
N GLN A 20 -10.86 15.92 6.19
CA GLN A 20 -10.06 15.05 7.05
C GLN A 20 -10.02 15.56 8.50
N VAL A 21 -9.85 16.86 8.72
CA VAL A 21 -9.88 17.46 10.06
C VAL A 21 -11.26 17.28 10.71
N ILE A 22 -12.34 17.47 9.96
CA ILE A 22 -13.71 17.23 10.44
C ILE A 22 -13.88 15.77 10.87
N TYR A 23 -13.42 14.80 10.07
CA TYR A 23 -13.47 13.39 10.44
C TYR A 23 -12.69 13.07 11.71
N VAL A 24 -11.54 13.71 11.94
CA VAL A 24 -10.80 13.55 13.20
C VAL A 24 -11.61 14.07 14.39
N VAL A 25 -12.30 15.20 14.22
CA VAL A 25 -13.18 15.73 15.28
C VAL A 25 -14.36 14.79 15.54
N VAL A 26 -15.02 14.30 14.48
CA VAL A 26 -16.11 13.32 14.60
C VAL A 26 -15.65 12.07 15.33
N PHE A 27 -14.49 11.52 14.97
CA PHE A 27 -13.89 10.37 15.65
C PHE A 27 -13.65 10.63 17.15
N MET A 28 -13.13 11.80 17.52
CA MET A 28 -12.91 12.15 18.93
C MET A 28 -14.23 12.27 19.70
N VAL A 29 -15.28 12.78 19.06
CA VAL A 29 -16.62 12.87 19.66
C VAL A 29 -17.24 11.48 19.84
N GLU A 30 -17.23 10.64 18.81
CA GLU A 30 -17.75 9.26 18.89
C GLU A 30 -17.00 8.42 19.92
N LEU A 31 -15.66 8.54 19.98
CA LEU A 31 -14.84 7.91 20.99
C LEU A 31 -15.17 8.42 22.40
N GLY A 32 -15.40 9.73 22.54
CA GLY A 32 -15.84 10.34 23.79
C GLY A 32 -17.17 9.77 24.27
N HIS A 33 -18.18 9.71 23.39
CA HIS A 33 -19.49 9.13 23.71
C HIS A 33 -19.40 7.65 24.10
N LEU A 34 -18.62 6.85 23.36
CA LEU A 34 -18.41 5.45 23.70
C LEU A 34 -17.74 5.28 25.08
N GLY A 35 -16.72 6.10 25.36
CA GLY A 35 -16.04 6.10 26.65
C GLY A 35 -16.94 6.54 27.80
N GLU A 36 -17.77 7.57 27.59
CA GLU A 36 -18.72 8.05 28.58
C GLU A 36 -19.79 7.00 28.89
N GLU A 37 -20.32 6.34 27.86
CA GLU A 37 -21.32 5.26 27.99
C GLU A 37 -20.77 4.08 28.79
N VAL A 38 -19.55 3.64 28.47
CA VAL A 38 -18.86 2.58 29.23
C VAL A 38 -18.64 3.00 30.69
N LEU A 39 -18.18 4.24 30.92
CA LEU A 39 -17.88 4.74 32.26
C LEU A 39 -19.14 4.92 33.13
N HIS A 40 -20.24 5.40 32.56
CA HIS A 40 -21.54 5.48 33.25
C HIS A 40 -22.05 4.09 33.63
N GLY A 41 -21.92 3.11 32.74
CA GLY A 41 -22.30 1.71 33.01
C GLY A 41 -21.52 1.07 34.16
N PHE A 42 -20.25 1.44 34.34
CA PHE A 42 -19.44 1.00 35.49
C PHE A 42 -19.78 1.74 36.80
N THR A 43 -20.19 3.01 36.74
CA THR A 43 -20.40 3.86 37.92
C THR A 43 -21.82 3.81 38.50
N HIS A 44 -22.81 3.41 37.71
CA HIS A 44 -24.19 3.22 38.15
C HIS A 44 -24.67 1.79 37.86
N PRO A 45 -24.28 0.79 38.68
CA PRO A 45 -24.80 -0.56 38.54
C PRO A 45 -26.31 -0.57 38.81
N GLY A 46 -27.08 -1.17 37.91
CA GLY A 46 -28.52 -1.37 38.10
C GLY A 46 -28.80 -2.42 39.20
N PRO A 47 -30.07 -2.60 39.60
CA PRO A 47 -30.47 -3.58 40.61
C PRO A 47 -30.05 -5.03 40.30
N ASP A 48 -29.85 -5.35 39.01
CA ASP A 48 -29.51 -6.67 38.49
C ASP A 48 -28.00 -6.84 38.13
N GLY A 49 -27.16 -5.84 38.43
CA GLY A 49 -25.71 -5.84 38.14
C GLY A 49 -25.27 -4.82 37.09
N ILE A 50 -24.06 -4.98 36.54
CA ILE A 50 -23.54 -4.17 35.42
C ILE A 50 -24.25 -4.66 34.15
N VAL A 51 -25.36 -4.02 33.78
CA VAL A 51 -26.06 -4.28 32.52
C VAL A 51 -25.56 -3.28 31.50
N ILE A 52 -24.37 -3.52 30.96
CA ILE A 52 -23.95 -2.81 29.75
C ILE A 52 -24.45 -3.62 28.56
N GLU A 53 -25.20 -2.97 27.68
CA GLU A 53 -25.67 -3.58 26.44
C GLU A 53 -24.45 -3.81 25.53
N GLU A 54 -23.90 -5.03 25.58
CA GLU A 54 -22.71 -5.44 24.82
C GLU A 54 -22.85 -5.12 23.32
N ALA A 55 -24.07 -5.31 22.78
CA ALA A 55 -24.40 -4.95 21.41
C ALA A 55 -24.14 -3.46 21.14
N LYS A 56 -24.51 -2.55 22.04
CA LYS A 56 -24.35 -1.11 21.85
C LYS A 56 -22.89 -0.67 21.88
N ILE A 57 -22.06 -1.24 22.77
CA ILE A 57 -20.60 -1.03 22.74
C ILE A 57 -20.04 -1.52 21.41
N MET A 58 -20.40 -2.75 21.01
CA MET A 58 -19.91 -3.34 19.77
C MET A 58 -20.28 -2.49 18.55
N LEU A 59 -21.53 -2.00 18.48
CA LEU A 59 -22.01 -1.06 17.45
C LEU A 59 -21.18 0.23 17.43
N GLY A 60 -20.92 0.82 18.61
CA GLY A 60 -20.09 2.01 18.73
C GLY A 60 -18.67 1.78 18.20
N VAL A 61 -18.05 0.67 18.58
CA VAL A 61 -16.73 0.26 18.07
C VAL A 61 -16.76 0.05 16.55
N LEU A 62 -17.80 -0.60 16.01
CA LEU A 62 -17.97 -0.77 14.56
C LEU A 62 -18.05 0.58 13.83
N GLY A 63 -18.75 1.56 14.41
CA GLY A 63 -18.82 2.94 13.88
C GLY A 63 -17.45 3.62 13.85
N LEU A 64 -16.70 3.55 14.96
CA LEU A 64 -15.35 4.10 15.04
C LEU A 64 -14.41 3.48 14.00
N ILE A 65 -14.50 2.16 13.76
CA ILE A 65 -13.68 1.47 12.74
C ILE A 65 -14.01 2.00 11.34
N ASP A 66 -15.29 2.24 11.03
CA ASP A 66 -15.72 2.75 9.73
C ASP A 66 -15.18 4.16 9.45
N VAL A 67 -15.30 5.07 10.42
CA VAL A 67 -14.75 6.43 10.32
C VAL A 67 -13.24 6.41 10.04
N VAL A 68 -12.49 5.54 10.74
CA VAL A 68 -11.05 5.37 10.52
C VAL A 68 -10.73 4.85 9.12
N MET A 69 -11.54 3.92 8.62
CA MET A 69 -11.34 3.35 7.29
C MET A 69 -11.59 4.40 6.18
N ILE A 70 -12.64 5.22 6.30
CA ILE A 70 -12.90 6.34 5.39
C ILE A 70 -11.74 7.32 5.43
N ALA A 71 -11.25 7.67 6.63
CA ALA A 71 -10.12 8.57 6.80
C ALA A 71 -8.84 8.04 6.13
N ASN A 72 -8.56 6.75 6.23
CA ASN A 72 -7.40 6.11 5.60
C ASN A 72 -7.49 6.11 4.06
N LEU A 73 -8.69 5.84 3.53
CA LEU A 73 -8.99 5.95 2.09
C LEU A 73 -8.78 7.38 1.58
N LEU A 74 -9.27 8.36 2.32
CA LEU A 74 -9.23 9.76 1.94
C LEU A 74 -7.78 10.24 1.83
N ILE A 75 -6.91 9.86 2.78
CA ILE A 75 -5.46 10.12 2.70
C ILE A 75 -4.84 9.51 1.44
N MET A 76 -5.17 8.25 1.13
CA MET A 76 -4.68 7.58 -0.08
C MET A 76 -5.11 8.31 -1.36
N VAL A 77 -6.34 8.82 -1.42
CA VAL A 77 -6.88 9.60 -2.54
C VAL A 77 -6.21 10.98 -2.65
N ILE A 78 -5.99 11.67 -1.52
CA ILE A 78 -5.29 12.96 -1.49
C ILE A 78 -3.88 12.81 -2.08
N ILE A 79 -3.12 11.82 -1.60
CA ILE A 79 -1.72 11.63 -2.01
C ILE A 79 -1.64 11.24 -3.49
N GLY A 80 -2.44 10.24 -3.91
CA GLY A 80 -2.43 9.78 -5.31
C GLY A 80 -2.91 10.85 -6.29
N GLY A 81 -3.92 11.64 -5.90
CA GLY A 81 -4.36 12.79 -6.68
C GLY A 81 -3.28 13.87 -6.78
N TYR A 82 -2.64 14.20 -5.65
CA TYR A 82 -1.62 15.25 -5.60
C TYR A 82 -0.42 14.90 -6.48
N GLU A 83 0.03 13.65 -6.42
CA GLU A 83 1.09 13.10 -7.28
C GLU A 83 0.74 13.20 -8.76
N THR A 84 -0.50 12.83 -9.11
CA THR A 84 -0.96 12.74 -10.51
C THR A 84 -1.08 14.12 -11.17
N PHE A 85 -1.54 15.14 -10.45
CA PHE A 85 -1.98 16.39 -11.09
C PHE A 85 -1.29 17.67 -10.60
N VAL A 86 -0.71 17.69 -9.39
CA VAL A 86 -0.05 18.88 -8.85
C VAL A 86 1.46 18.76 -8.99
N SER A 87 2.08 17.72 -8.44
CA SER A 87 3.52 17.53 -8.57
C SER A 87 3.88 16.07 -8.33
N LYS A 88 4.70 15.48 -9.23
CA LYS A 88 5.45 14.27 -8.89
C LYS A 88 6.37 14.65 -7.74
N ILE A 89 6.16 14.08 -6.56
CA ILE A 89 7.01 14.33 -5.40
C ILE A 89 8.34 13.64 -5.67
N ARG A 90 9.34 14.38 -6.15
CA ARG A 90 10.71 13.88 -6.31
C ARG A 90 11.44 14.00 -4.98
N ILE A 91 11.28 13.01 -4.10
CA ILE A 91 12.14 12.87 -2.91
C ILE A 91 13.31 11.97 -3.30
N ASP A 92 14.29 12.53 -4.00
CA ASP A 92 15.55 11.82 -4.28
C ASP A 92 16.47 11.95 -3.04
N GLY A 93 16.63 10.88 -2.24
CA GLY A 93 17.80 10.70 -1.36
C GLY A 93 17.72 11.11 0.13
N HIS A 94 16.55 11.21 0.75
CA HIS A 94 16.44 11.44 2.22
C HIS A 94 16.29 10.11 3.01
N PRO A 95 16.97 9.90 4.14
CA PRO A 95 16.83 8.69 4.99
C PRO A 95 15.43 8.50 5.59
N ASP A 96 14.62 9.56 5.66
CA ASP A 96 13.22 9.53 6.12
C ASP A 96 12.21 9.43 4.97
N GLN A 97 12.60 8.82 3.84
CA GLN A 97 11.67 8.45 2.78
C GLN A 97 10.86 7.25 3.26
N PRO A 98 9.55 7.40 3.47
CA PRO A 98 8.77 6.25 3.88
C PRO A 98 8.58 5.32 2.67
N GLU A 99 8.72 4.02 2.88
CA GLU A 99 8.73 2.96 1.84
C GLU A 99 7.49 3.00 0.91
N TRP A 100 6.39 3.61 1.37
CA TRP A 100 5.18 3.78 0.57
C TRP A 100 5.32 4.78 -0.59
N LEU A 101 6.28 5.71 -0.61
CA LEU A 101 6.35 6.81 -1.60
C LEU A 101 7.11 6.44 -2.89
N SER A 102 8.07 5.50 -2.83
CA SER A 102 8.87 5.09 -3.99
C SER A 102 8.22 4.01 -4.86
N HIS A 103 7.15 3.36 -4.36
CA HIS A 103 6.44 2.29 -5.06
C HIS A 103 4.92 2.39 -4.94
N VAL A 104 4.33 3.60 -5.03
CA VAL A 104 2.88 3.76 -5.24
C VAL A 104 2.54 3.34 -6.68
N ASN A 105 2.62 2.04 -6.94
CA ASN A 105 2.27 1.46 -8.23
C ASN A 105 0.76 1.70 -8.43
N ALA A 106 0.36 2.32 -9.55
CA ALA A 106 -1.03 2.70 -9.79
C ALA A 106 -2.02 1.51 -9.69
N ASN A 107 -1.52 0.29 -9.88
CA ASN A 107 -2.24 -0.97 -9.60
C ASN A 107 -2.53 -1.17 -8.10
N VAL A 108 -1.51 -1.03 -7.25
CA VAL A 108 -1.63 -1.16 -5.79
C VAL A 108 -2.59 -0.12 -5.21
N LEU A 109 -2.61 1.10 -5.77
CA LEU A 109 -3.57 2.14 -5.38
C LEU A 109 -5.03 1.75 -5.69
N LYS A 110 -5.29 1.18 -6.87
CA LYS A 110 -6.64 0.74 -7.27
C LYS A 110 -7.13 -0.43 -6.44
N VAL A 111 -6.27 -1.41 -6.17
CA VAL A 111 -6.61 -2.56 -5.33
C VAL A 111 -6.89 -2.12 -3.89
N LYS A 112 -6.08 -1.22 -3.32
CA LYS A 112 -6.33 -0.66 -1.98
C LYS A 112 -7.67 0.08 -1.90
N LEU A 113 -8.00 0.87 -2.92
CA LEU A 113 -9.30 1.55 -3.00
C LEU A 113 -10.46 0.55 -3.01
N ALA A 114 -10.41 -0.48 -3.86
CA ALA A 114 -11.47 -1.47 -3.97
C ALA A 114 -11.65 -2.29 -2.68
N MET A 115 -10.55 -2.73 -2.08
CA MET A 115 -10.58 -3.47 -0.81
C MET A 115 -11.19 -2.63 0.32
N ALA A 116 -10.87 -1.34 0.36
CA ALA A 116 -11.43 -0.47 1.37
C ALA A 116 -12.93 -0.22 1.13
N ILE A 117 -13.39 -0.03 -0.11
CA ILE A 117 -14.84 0.06 -0.41
C ILE A 117 -15.59 -1.21 0.01
N VAL A 118 -15.02 -2.39 -0.25
CA VAL A 118 -15.60 -3.67 0.23
C VAL A 118 -15.66 -3.68 1.75
N GLY A 119 -14.57 -3.28 2.44
CA GLY A 119 -14.52 -3.19 3.90
C GLY A 119 -15.57 -2.24 4.49
N ILE A 120 -15.78 -1.07 3.87
CA ILE A 120 -16.85 -0.09 4.22
C ILE A 120 -18.18 -0.80 4.20
N SER A 121 -18.49 -1.43 3.08
CA SER A 121 -19.76 -2.12 2.90
C SER A 121 -19.92 -3.31 3.86
N SER A 122 -18.84 -4.05 4.19
CA SER A 122 -18.87 -5.16 5.15
C SER A 122 -19.27 -4.70 6.56
N ILE A 123 -18.68 -3.60 7.05
CA ILE A 123 -18.94 -3.10 8.40
C ILE A 123 -20.39 -2.66 8.55
N HIS A 124 -20.93 -1.98 7.53
CA HIS A 124 -22.34 -1.58 7.52
C HIS A 124 -23.27 -2.81 7.57
N LEU A 125 -22.99 -3.87 6.81
CA LEU A 125 -23.76 -5.12 6.90
C LEU A 125 -23.64 -5.80 8.26
N LEU A 126 -22.47 -5.78 8.87
CA LEU A 126 -22.26 -6.38 10.18
C LEU A 126 -23.06 -5.62 11.25
N LYS A 127 -23.07 -4.28 11.21
CA LYS A 127 -23.92 -3.43 12.07
C LYS A 127 -25.39 -3.80 11.92
N THR A 128 -25.90 -3.83 10.69
CA THR A 128 -27.29 -4.19 10.39
C THR A 128 -27.63 -5.61 10.85
N PHE A 129 -26.72 -6.57 10.69
CA PHE A 129 -26.93 -7.95 11.13
C PHE A 129 -27.05 -8.06 12.65
N ILE A 130 -26.19 -7.35 13.40
CA ILE A 130 -26.24 -7.32 14.86
C ILE A 130 -27.56 -6.69 15.33
N GLU A 131 -27.96 -5.57 14.74
CA GLU A 131 -29.18 -4.84 15.13
C GLU A 131 -30.47 -5.62 14.82
N VAL A 132 -30.58 -6.21 13.63
CA VAL A 132 -31.74 -7.03 13.26
C VAL A 132 -31.77 -8.34 14.05
N GLY A 133 -30.59 -8.94 14.32
CA GLY A 133 -30.47 -10.15 15.12
C GLY A 133 -30.88 -9.95 16.58
N ASP A 134 -30.52 -8.80 17.17
CA ASP A 134 -30.92 -8.42 18.52
C ASP A 134 -32.45 -8.21 18.62
N LEU A 135 -33.07 -7.50 17.66
CA LEU A 135 -34.54 -7.37 17.57
C LEU A 135 -35.23 -8.75 17.52
N ALA A 136 -34.71 -9.66 16.69
CA ALA A 136 -35.26 -11.01 16.57
C ALA A 136 -35.11 -11.81 17.87
N ALA A 137 -33.98 -11.67 18.57
CA ALA A 137 -33.72 -12.34 19.86
C ALA A 137 -34.65 -11.83 20.97
N ARG A 138 -35.03 -10.55 20.93
CA ARG A 138 -35.95 -9.90 21.88
C ARG A 138 -37.43 -10.20 21.61
N GLY A 139 -37.74 -10.97 20.56
CA GLY A 139 -39.11 -11.38 20.22
C GLY A 139 -39.96 -10.27 19.61
N SER A 140 -39.38 -9.11 19.26
CA SER A 140 -40.12 -8.02 18.61
C SER A 140 -40.39 -8.36 17.15
N THR A 141 -41.65 -8.64 16.82
CA THR A 141 -42.10 -8.77 15.43
C THR A 141 -42.25 -7.39 14.81
N SER A 142 -41.82 -7.24 13.55
CA SER A 142 -41.79 -6.02 12.71
C SER A 142 -43.14 -5.29 12.49
N THR A 143 -44.18 -5.64 13.23
CA THR A 143 -45.52 -5.04 13.18
C THR A 143 -45.73 -3.98 14.27
N GLU A 144 -44.99 -4.05 15.38
CA GLU A 144 -44.99 -3.01 16.41
C GLU A 144 -43.80 -2.10 16.13
N GLY A 145 -44.06 -0.82 15.84
CA GLY A 145 -43.04 0.18 15.48
C GLY A 145 -42.11 0.51 16.66
N GLN A 146 -41.25 -0.43 17.01
CA GLN A 146 -40.34 -0.32 18.14
C GLN A 146 -38.93 0.01 17.66
N GLU A 147 -38.37 1.05 18.27
CA GLU A 147 -37.08 1.64 17.97
C GLU A 147 -35.95 0.60 18.08
N SER A 148 -35.10 0.50 17.04
CA SER A 148 -33.83 -0.21 17.18
C SER A 148 -32.93 0.51 18.19
N ILE A 149 -31.83 -0.11 18.61
CA ILE A 149 -30.86 0.48 19.55
C ILE A 149 -30.39 1.89 19.09
N THR A 150 -30.40 2.16 17.78
CA THR A 150 -30.08 3.47 17.18
C THR A 150 -31.28 4.27 16.68
N GLY A 151 -32.51 3.73 16.75
CA GLY A 151 -33.73 4.36 16.23
C GLY A 151 -33.94 4.15 14.72
N ASP A 152 -33.07 3.39 14.06
CA ASP A 152 -33.17 3.07 12.62
C ASP A 152 -34.23 1.98 12.36
N VAL A 153 -35.00 2.15 11.29
CA VAL A 153 -36.02 1.17 10.84
C VAL A 153 -35.42 0.26 9.77
N TYR A 154 -35.28 -1.03 10.09
CA TYR A 154 -34.81 -2.05 9.15
C TYR A 154 -35.97 -2.76 8.46
N THR A 155 -35.91 -2.81 7.12
CA THR A 155 -36.88 -3.53 6.30
C THR A 155 -36.22 -4.72 5.63
N TRP A 156 -36.99 -5.78 5.38
CA TRP A 156 -36.52 -6.94 4.62
C TRP A 156 -35.91 -6.53 3.27
N ASP A 157 -36.58 -5.61 2.56
CA ASP A 157 -36.09 -5.09 1.28
C ASP A 157 -34.75 -4.36 1.44
N GLY A 158 -34.62 -3.51 2.46
CA GLY A 158 -33.39 -2.75 2.72
C GLY A 158 -32.20 -3.65 3.00
N VAL A 159 -32.35 -4.60 3.93
CA VAL A 159 -31.29 -5.55 4.31
C VAL A 159 -30.92 -6.44 3.11
N LEU A 160 -31.91 -6.91 2.35
CA LEU A 160 -31.67 -7.73 1.16
C LEU A 160 -30.88 -6.98 0.09
N TRP A 161 -31.26 -5.73 -0.21
CA TRP A 161 -30.51 -4.90 -1.16
C TRP A 161 -29.10 -4.58 -0.68
N GLN A 162 -28.91 -4.38 0.63
CA GLN A 162 -27.59 -4.17 1.21
C GLN A 162 -26.67 -5.39 1.00
N VAL A 163 -27.19 -6.62 1.20
CA VAL A 163 -26.46 -7.86 0.92
C VAL A 163 -26.16 -8.00 -0.58
N VAL A 164 -27.13 -7.72 -1.44
CA VAL A 164 -26.96 -7.78 -2.90
C VAL A 164 -25.87 -6.80 -3.37
N ILE A 165 -25.89 -5.55 -2.91
CA ILE A 165 -24.87 -4.55 -3.25
C ILE A 165 -23.50 -4.98 -2.75
N HIS A 166 -23.41 -5.52 -1.54
CA HIS A 166 -22.14 -6.01 -1.01
C HIS A 166 -21.55 -7.16 -1.83
N MET A 167 -22.40 -8.10 -2.26
CA MET A 167 -21.98 -9.17 -3.17
C MET A 167 -21.45 -8.62 -4.50
N VAL A 168 -22.08 -7.56 -5.04
CA VAL A 168 -21.59 -6.87 -6.25
C VAL A 168 -20.22 -6.23 -6.01
N PHE A 169 -19.99 -5.61 -4.84
CA PHE A 169 -18.68 -5.05 -4.50
C PHE A 169 -17.60 -6.12 -4.35
N ILE A 170 -17.89 -7.25 -3.69
CA ILE A 170 -16.95 -8.38 -3.58
C ILE A 170 -16.57 -8.89 -4.97
N VAL A 171 -17.56 -9.17 -5.82
CA VAL A 171 -17.31 -9.64 -7.20
C VAL A 171 -16.48 -8.64 -7.99
N SER A 172 -16.76 -7.34 -7.83
CA SER A 172 -16.01 -6.26 -8.47
C SER A 172 -14.55 -6.19 -8.00
N ALA A 173 -14.32 -6.35 -6.70
CA ALA A 173 -12.96 -6.37 -6.13
C ALA A 173 -12.16 -7.59 -6.60
N ILE A 174 -12.78 -8.76 -6.68
CA ILE A 174 -12.16 -9.98 -7.22
C ILE A 174 -11.81 -9.78 -8.69
N ALA A 175 -12.72 -9.23 -9.50
CA ALA A 175 -12.46 -8.92 -10.91
C ALA A 175 -11.29 -7.95 -11.07
N LEU A 176 -11.23 -6.90 -10.24
CA LEU A 176 -10.13 -5.94 -10.27
C LEU A 176 -8.79 -6.60 -9.90
N ALA A 177 -8.75 -7.41 -8.84
CA ALA A 177 -7.56 -8.15 -8.43
C ALA A 177 -7.09 -9.15 -9.50
N TRP A 178 -8.04 -9.77 -10.21
CA TRP A 178 -7.73 -10.67 -11.32
C TRP A 178 -7.09 -9.94 -12.51
N ILE A 179 -7.65 -8.81 -12.92
CA ILE A 179 -7.09 -7.95 -13.98
C ILE A 179 -5.69 -7.47 -13.59
N ASP A 180 -5.52 -7.05 -12.34
CA ASP A 180 -4.25 -6.61 -11.77
C ASP A 180 -3.18 -7.70 -11.86
N ARG A 181 -3.51 -8.93 -11.47
CA ARG A 181 -2.62 -10.10 -11.53
C ARG A 181 -2.18 -10.44 -12.95
N ILE A 182 -3.09 -10.41 -13.92
CA ILE A 182 -2.77 -10.69 -15.33
C ILE A 182 -1.82 -9.62 -15.88
N SER A 183 -2.08 -8.35 -15.57
CA SER A 183 -1.23 -7.23 -16.00
C SER A 183 0.21 -7.37 -15.48
N GLN A 184 0.37 -7.77 -14.22
CA GLN A 184 1.69 -7.97 -13.61
C GLN A 184 2.44 -9.20 -14.18
N ALA A 185 1.71 -10.27 -14.52
CA ALA A 185 2.30 -11.47 -15.13
C ALA A 185 2.84 -11.23 -16.55
N ALA A 186 2.21 -10.33 -17.33
CA ALA A 186 2.67 -9.98 -18.67
C ALA A 186 3.99 -9.17 -18.69
N GLY A 187 4.34 -8.48 -17.59
CA GLY A 187 5.56 -7.69 -17.47
C GLY A 187 6.85 -8.49 -17.23
N HIS A 188 6.76 -9.79 -16.93
CA HIS A 188 7.92 -10.66 -16.66
C HIS A 188 8.34 -11.54 -17.85
N ALA A 189 7.78 -11.33 -19.05
CA ALA A 189 8.32 -11.91 -20.28
C ALA A 189 9.61 -11.16 -20.67
N VAL A 190 10.66 -11.33 -19.86
CA VAL A 190 12.03 -11.09 -20.28
C VAL A 190 12.26 -12.04 -21.45
N THR A 191 12.30 -11.49 -22.66
CA THR A 191 12.93 -12.15 -23.80
C THR A 191 14.26 -12.70 -23.30
N PRO A 192 14.45 -14.03 -23.22
CA PRO A 192 15.75 -14.55 -22.88
C PRO A 192 16.68 -13.97 -23.94
N ALA A 193 17.66 -13.18 -23.49
CA ALA A 193 18.68 -12.61 -24.35
C ALA A 193 19.08 -13.71 -25.32
N ALA A 194 18.79 -13.48 -26.61
CA ALA A 194 18.96 -14.46 -27.67
C ALA A 194 20.29 -15.15 -27.41
N SER A 195 20.24 -16.45 -27.10
CA SER A 195 21.42 -17.25 -26.90
C SER A 195 22.32 -16.97 -28.08
N VAL A 196 23.45 -16.29 -27.83
CA VAL A 196 24.45 -16.05 -28.86
C VAL A 196 24.80 -17.45 -29.35
N ALA A 197 24.34 -17.77 -30.56
CA ALA A 197 24.61 -19.05 -31.19
C ALA A 197 26.13 -19.24 -31.17
N PRO A 198 26.64 -20.44 -30.84
CA PRO A 198 28.07 -20.71 -30.94
C PRO A 198 28.54 -20.34 -32.35
N LEU A 199 29.36 -19.30 -32.45
CA LEU A 199 29.97 -18.91 -33.72
C LEU A 199 30.75 -20.12 -34.22
N GLU A 200 30.35 -20.62 -35.39
CA GLU A 200 31.04 -21.67 -36.12
C GLU A 200 32.53 -21.30 -36.24
N PRO A 201 33.48 -22.21 -35.93
CA PRO A 201 34.89 -21.87 -35.94
C PRO A 201 35.34 -21.53 -37.36
N GLN A 202 35.57 -20.24 -37.59
CA GLN A 202 36.24 -19.72 -38.78
C GLN A 202 37.57 -20.46 -39.01
N PRO A 203 37.95 -20.77 -40.26
CA PRO A 203 39.19 -21.47 -40.54
C PRO A 203 40.39 -20.65 -40.05
N LEU A 204 41.26 -21.36 -39.34
CA LEU A 204 42.38 -20.86 -38.57
C LEU A 204 43.39 -20.13 -39.48
N VAL A 205 43.31 -18.80 -39.53
CA VAL A 205 44.40 -17.98 -40.07
C VAL A 205 45.57 -18.13 -39.11
N SER A 206 46.69 -18.64 -39.62
CA SER A 206 47.90 -18.91 -38.83
C SER A 206 48.46 -17.61 -38.24
N VAL A 207 48.18 -17.37 -36.97
CA VAL A 207 48.89 -16.35 -36.19
C VAL A 207 50.22 -16.95 -35.77
N LEU A 208 51.31 -16.28 -36.16
CA LEU A 208 52.69 -16.62 -35.78
C LEU A 208 52.80 -16.83 -34.25
N PRO A 209 53.69 -17.70 -33.75
CA PRO A 209 53.91 -17.85 -32.31
C PRO A 209 54.49 -16.54 -31.74
N VAL A 210 53.74 -15.85 -30.90
CA VAL A 210 54.27 -14.78 -30.06
C VAL A 210 55.16 -15.42 -28.98
N PRO A 211 56.41 -14.97 -28.77
CA PRO A 211 57.28 -15.57 -27.77
C PRO A 211 56.76 -15.29 -26.36
N ARG A 212 56.77 -16.32 -25.52
CA ARG A 212 56.35 -16.28 -24.12
C ARG A 212 57.32 -15.39 -23.32
N PRO A 213 56.88 -14.33 -22.64
CA PRO A 213 57.79 -13.52 -21.82
C PRO A 213 58.21 -14.31 -20.57
N THR A 214 59.52 -14.40 -20.36
CA THR A 214 60.12 -15.02 -19.17
C THR A 214 60.04 -14.11 -17.95
N GLY A 215 59.57 -14.67 -16.83
CA GLY A 215 59.93 -14.30 -15.45
C GLY A 215 59.31 -13.03 -14.87
N THR A 216 59.52 -11.87 -15.50
CA THR A 216 59.21 -10.56 -14.89
C THR A 216 58.15 -9.76 -15.65
N ALA A 217 58.17 -9.78 -16.99
CA ALA A 217 57.14 -9.10 -17.79
C ALA A 217 55.73 -9.74 -17.71
N ALA A 218 55.65 -11.01 -17.29
CA ALA A 218 54.36 -11.69 -17.07
C ALA A 218 53.66 -11.22 -15.78
N ILE A 219 54.43 -10.82 -14.76
CA ILE A 219 53.89 -10.35 -13.48
C ILE A 219 53.35 -8.93 -13.65
N GLU A 220 54.09 -8.06 -14.34
CA GLU A 220 53.64 -6.69 -14.66
C GLU A 220 52.37 -6.69 -15.53
N ALA A 221 52.30 -7.53 -16.58
CA ALA A 221 51.11 -7.62 -17.42
C ALA A 221 49.88 -8.12 -16.66
N GLY A 222 50.06 -9.07 -15.72
CA GLY A 222 48.99 -9.56 -14.85
C GLY A 222 48.49 -8.52 -13.86
N ALA A 223 49.40 -7.78 -13.22
CA ALA A 223 49.05 -6.75 -12.25
C ALA A 223 48.32 -5.56 -12.89
N VAL A 224 48.74 -5.14 -14.10
CA VAL A 224 48.04 -4.10 -14.88
C VAL A 224 46.63 -4.55 -15.26
N GLY A 225 46.45 -5.82 -15.66
CA GLY A 225 45.13 -6.40 -15.93
C GLY A 225 44.22 -6.38 -14.69
N HIS A 226 44.76 -6.73 -13.53
CA HIS A 226 44.01 -6.76 -12.27
C HIS A 226 43.62 -5.35 -11.77
N LEU A 227 44.48 -4.35 -11.98
CA LEU A 227 44.16 -2.94 -11.68
C LEU A 227 43.06 -2.38 -12.59
N LEU A 228 43.06 -2.72 -13.87
CA LEU A 228 41.99 -2.33 -14.80
C LEU A 228 40.65 -2.98 -14.42
N GLN A 229 40.67 -4.23 -13.95
CA GLN A 229 39.46 -4.90 -13.46
C GLN A 229 38.95 -4.27 -12.16
N LEU A 230 39.84 -3.95 -11.22
CA LEU A 230 39.50 -3.22 -10.00
C LEU A 230 38.92 -1.82 -10.29
N GLY A 231 39.46 -1.11 -11.30
CA GLY A 231 38.92 0.18 -11.74
C GLY A 231 37.48 0.07 -12.25
N ARG A 232 37.20 -0.95 -13.08
CA ARG A 232 35.83 -1.22 -13.55
C ARG A 232 34.86 -1.55 -12.41
N LEU A 233 35.31 -2.27 -11.39
CA LEU A 233 34.48 -2.62 -10.23
C LEU A 233 34.19 -1.42 -9.33
N ARG A 234 35.16 -0.49 -9.18
CA ARG A 234 34.93 0.80 -8.53
C ARG A 234 33.92 1.63 -9.32
N ASP A 235 34.08 1.72 -10.65
CA ASP A 235 33.20 2.51 -11.50
C ASP A 235 31.77 1.94 -11.57
N ALA A 236 31.61 0.63 -11.34
CA ALA A 236 30.32 -0.03 -11.14
C ALA A 236 29.74 0.12 -9.71
N GLY A 237 30.42 0.84 -8.81
CA GLY A 237 29.97 1.07 -7.43
C GLY A 237 30.11 -0.13 -6.49
N VAL A 238 30.77 -1.20 -6.93
CA VAL A 238 30.92 -2.46 -6.18
C VAL A 238 32.05 -2.39 -5.16
N VAL A 239 33.05 -1.54 -5.38
CA VAL A 239 34.20 -1.36 -4.50
C VAL A 239 34.33 0.11 -4.10
N SER A 240 34.51 0.38 -2.81
CA SER A 240 34.67 1.75 -2.31
C SER A 240 36.01 2.37 -2.72
N ALA A 241 36.09 3.70 -2.77
CA ALA A 241 37.32 4.40 -3.14
C ALA A 241 38.50 4.07 -2.19
N ALA A 242 38.22 3.85 -0.91
CA ALA A 242 39.21 3.48 0.09
C ALA A 242 39.76 2.05 -0.14
N GLU A 243 38.89 1.09 -0.45
CA GLU A 243 39.29 -0.29 -0.74
C GLU A 243 40.08 -0.40 -2.05
N PHE A 244 39.72 0.41 -3.06
CA PHE A 244 40.44 0.46 -4.32
C PHE A 244 41.89 0.92 -4.11
N GLU A 245 42.12 2.01 -3.37
CA GLU A 245 43.49 2.51 -3.14
C GLU A 245 44.32 1.55 -2.26
N LEU A 246 43.70 0.84 -1.31
CA LEU A 246 44.39 -0.14 -0.47
C LEU A 246 44.82 -1.37 -1.29
N LYS A 247 43.95 -1.91 -2.15
CA LYS A 247 44.31 -3.02 -3.03
C LYS A 247 45.27 -2.63 -4.14
N LYS A 248 45.16 -1.40 -4.66
CA LYS A 248 46.09 -0.86 -5.66
C LYS A 248 47.49 -0.70 -5.08
N THR A 249 47.62 -0.21 -3.85
CA THR A 249 48.93 -0.11 -3.17
C THR A 249 49.51 -1.48 -2.85
N GLU A 250 48.69 -2.46 -2.45
CA GLU A 250 49.14 -3.85 -2.25
C GLU A 250 49.62 -4.51 -3.55
N LEU A 251 48.92 -4.29 -4.67
CA LEU A 251 49.30 -4.83 -5.98
C LEU A 251 50.59 -4.20 -6.51
N LEU A 252 50.78 -2.89 -6.31
CA LEU A 252 52.01 -2.19 -6.70
C LEU A 252 53.21 -2.61 -5.84
N ALA A 253 53.01 -3.03 -4.59
CA ALA A 253 54.07 -3.53 -3.72
C ALA A 253 54.52 -4.98 -4.06
N ARG A 254 53.77 -5.70 -4.89
CA ARG A 254 54.06 -7.09 -5.32
C ARG A 254 54.75 -7.18 -6.69
N ILE A 255 54.90 -6.06 -7.39
CA ILE A 255 55.66 -5.91 -8.64
C ILE A 255 57.09 -5.51 -8.27
#